data_AF-A0A8T4NYE5-F1
#
_entry.id   AF-A0A8T4NYE5-F1
#
_cell.length_a   1.000
_cell.length_b   1.000
_cell.length_c   1.000
_cell.angle_alpha   90.00
_cell.angle_beta   90.00
_cell.angle_gamma   90.00
#
_symmetry.space_group_name_H-M   'P 1'
#
loop_
_entity.id
_entity.type
_entity.pdbx_description
1 polymer ?
#
loop_
_entity_poly.entity_id
_entity_poly.type
_entity_poly.pdbx_seq_one_letter_code
_entity_poly.pdbx_strand_id
1 'polypeptide(L)'
;MTDIYLNEKFIGNVENPEEFMNKIKEERRKGKVTGILNMHYDKKMDEIYLDTSKGRPRRPLIIVENGKSRLTDDRIKKLEKNEMKWQDLINEGIVEYVDAAEEDNLLVALNEDEITKNHTHLEISPLVILGPVTSLIPYANFGQSARLNRGSKAPKQALGLYASNFFARMDTDVSVLHYPQRPIVRSFMADVINLDKHPAGQNVTIALMSYKGYNMSDAIILNKASIDRGLGRSTFFRPYSAEELRYSGGFVDEICVPTKDVKGYKSEKDYKHLEDDGIVYPEAILREEDVVIGK
;
A
#
# COMPACT_ATOMS: atom_id res chain seq x y z
N MET A 1 -42.59 15.17 -13.71
CA MET A 1 -41.45 15.89 -14.31
C MET A 1 -40.35 15.77 -13.29
N THR A 2 -39.31 15.04 -13.63
CA THR A 2 -38.19 14.74 -12.74
C THR A 2 -37.26 15.95 -12.70
N ASP A 3 -36.87 16.41 -11.51
CA ASP A 3 -35.92 17.51 -11.34
C ASP A 3 -34.49 17.05 -11.64
N ILE A 4 -33.66 17.92 -12.23
CA ILE A 4 -32.25 17.63 -12.53
C ILE A 4 -31.37 18.62 -11.78
N TYR A 5 -30.37 18.08 -11.09
CA TYR A 5 -29.35 18.81 -10.36
C TYR A 5 -27.97 18.53 -10.96
N LEU A 6 -27.16 19.57 -11.16
CA LEU A 6 -25.75 19.46 -11.52
C LEU A 6 -24.90 20.04 -10.40
N ASN A 7 -24.07 19.21 -9.77
CA ASN A 7 -23.29 19.58 -8.58
C ASN A 7 -24.18 20.28 -7.53
N GLU A 8 -25.30 19.63 -7.18
CA GLU A 8 -26.33 20.10 -6.22
C GLU A 8 -27.10 21.36 -6.64
N LYS A 9 -26.86 21.90 -7.83
CA LYS A 9 -27.61 23.06 -8.35
C LYS A 9 -28.71 22.58 -9.30
N PHE A 10 -29.94 22.99 -9.04
CA PHE A 10 -31.05 22.76 -9.95
C PHE A 10 -30.75 23.38 -11.33
N ILE A 11 -30.93 22.59 -12.40
CA ILE A 11 -30.69 23.03 -13.78
C ILE A 11 -31.89 22.88 -14.70
N GLY A 12 -32.94 22.15 -14.30
CA GLY A 12 -34.15 21.99 -15.08
C GLY A 12 -34.87 20.68 -14.80
N ASN A 13 -35.75 20.30 -15.72
CA ASN A 13 -36.62 19.13 -15.60
C ASN A 13 -36.55 18.23 -16.82
N VAL A 14 -36.90 16.95 -16.64
CA VAL A 14 -37.11 16.01 -17.73
C VAL A 14 -38.41 15.23 -17.55
N GLU A 15 -39.06 14.88 -18.67
CA GLU A 15 -40.30 14.09 -18.65
C GLU A 15 -40.01 12.59 -18.48
N ASN A 16 -38.99 12.07 -19.19
CA ASN A 16 -38.61 10.66 -19.16
C ASN A 16 -37.21 10.48 -18.54
N PRO A 17 -37.11 10.25 -17.22
CA PRO A 17 -35.83 10.17 -16.53
C PRO A 17 -34.97 8.97 -16.97
N GLU A 18 -35.59 7.81 -17.23
CA GLU A 18 -34.84 6.61 -17.63
C GLU A 18 -34.21 6.76 -19.01
N GLU A 19 -34.94 7.35 -19.97
CA GLU A 19 -34.41 7.65 -21.29
C GLU A 19 -33.27 8.68 -21.24
N PHE A 20 -33.43 9.73 -20.42
CA PHE A 20 -32.39 10.74 -20.20
C PHE A 20 -31.11 10.13 -19.62
N MET A 21 -31.24 9.31 -18.58
CA MET A 21 -30.12 8.62 -17.94
C MET A 21 -29.40 7.70 -18.94
N ASN A 22 -30.14 6.89 -19.70
CA ASN A 22 -29.56 6.01 -20.71
C ASN A 22 -28.81 6.80 -21.79
N LYS A 23 -29.38 7.91 -22.26
CA LYS A 23 -28.75 8.77 -23.26
C LYS A 23 -27.43 9.36 -22.76
N ILE A 24 -27.38 9.90 -21.54
CA ILE A 24 -26.12 10.45 -21.01
C ILE A 24 -25.09 9.34 -20.77
N LYS A 25 -25.51 8.18 -20.24
CA LYS A 25 -24.60 7.01 -20.08
C LYS A 25 -23.99 6.60 -21.41
N GLU A 26 -24.78 6.49 -22.47
CA GLU A 26 -24.27 6.17 -23.80
C GLU A 26 -23.31 7.24 -24.34
N GLU A 27 -23.63 8.51 -24.19
CA GLU A 27 -22.78 9.60 -24.66
C GLU A 27 -21.46 9.67 -23.86
N ARG A 28 -21.48 9.31 -22.57
CA ARG A 28 -20.27 9.11 -21.75
C ARG A 28 -19.43 7.94 -22.26
N ARG A 29 -20.06 6.80 -22.55
CA ARG A 29 -19.38 5.59 -23.08
C ARG A 29 -18.82 5.78 -24.50
N LYS A 30 -19.39 6.70 -25.28
CA LYS A 30 -18.87 7.12 -26.61
C LYS A 30 -17.80 8.22 -26.51
N GLY A 31 -17.47 8.68 -25.30
CA GLY A 31 -16.49 9.75 -25.07
C GLY A 31 -16.95 11.16 -25.45
N LYS A 32 -18.24 11.37 -25.76
CA LYS A 32 -18.78 12.71 -26.09
C LYS A 32 -19.00 13.56 -24.83
N VAL A 33 -19.27 12.88 -23.72
CA VAL A 33 -19.37 13.48 -22.39
C VAL A 33 -18.17 13.05 -21.57
N THR A 34 -17.71 13.91 -20.65
CA THR A 34 -16.59 13.60 -19.77
C THR A 34 -16.83 12.33 -18.97
N GLY A 35 -15.86 11.41 -18.97
CA GLY A 35 -15.86 10.21 -18.11
C GLY A 35 -15.75 10.51 -16.61
N ILE A 36 -15.65 11.79 -16.24
CA ILE A 36 -15.70 12.25 -14.85
C ILE A 36 -17.15 12.38 -14.37
N LEU A 37 -18.11 12.59 -15.28
CA LEU A 37 -19.51 12.72 -14.94
C LEU A 37 -20.04 11.40 -14.40
N ASN A 38 -20.58 11.44 -13.18
CA ASN A 38 -21.41 10.36 -12.64
C ASN A 38 -22.84 10.84 -12.51
N MET A 39 -23.77 9.89 -12.52
CA MET A 39 -25.20 10.21 -12.51
C MET A 39 -25.96 9.23 -11.63
N HIS A 40 -26.86 9.78 -10.82
CA HIS A 40 -27.72 9.05 -9.90
C HIS A 40 -29.17 9.48 -10.12
N TYR A 41 -30.08 8.52 -10.19
CA TYR A 41 -31.51 8.76 -10.21
C TYR A 41 -32.12 8.26 -8.91
N ASP A 42 -32.58 9.20 -8.08
CA ASP A 42 -33.36 8.88 -6.88
C ASP A 42 -34.83 8.70 -7.29
N LYS A 43 -35.25 7.44 -7.38
CA LYS A 43 -36.63 7.06 -7.74
C LYS A 43 -37.66 7.47 -6.68
N LYS A 44 -37.25 7.71 -5.43
CA LYS A 44 -38.16 8.08 -4.34
C LYS A 44 -38.51 9.57 -4.37
N MET A 45 -37.51 10.40 -4.62
CA MET A 45 -37.69 11.85 -4.74
C MET A 45 -38.06 12.29 -6.16
N ASP A 46 -37.91 11.41 -7.15
CA ASP A 46 -38.02 11.73 -8.58
C ASP A 46 -37.04 12.85 -8.99
N GLU A 47 -35.77 12.66 -8.62
CA GLU A 47 -34.67 13.62 -8.84
C GLU A 47 -33.46 12.94 -9.47
N ILE A 48 -32.86 13.59 -10.47
CA ILE A 48 -31.61 13.18 -11.12
C ILE A 48 -30.48 14.08 -10.65
N TYR A 49 -29.41 13.46 -10.18
CA TYR A 49 -28.19 14.11 -9.74
C TYR A 49 -27.07 13.82 -10.73
N LEU A 50 -26.46 14.87 -11.26
CA LEU A 50 -25.29 14.85 -12.12
C LEU A 50 -24.12 15.44 -11.35
N ASP A 51 -23.02 14.70 -11.23
CA ASP A 51 -21.86 15.15 -10.45
C ASP A 51 -20.56 15.11 -11.27
N THR A 52 -19.88 16.25 -11.28
CA THR A 52 -18.58 16.49 -11.94
C THR A 52 -17.54 17.06 -10.96
N SER A 53 -17.87 17.11 -9.67
CA SER A 53 -17.02 17.61 -8.60
C SER A 53 -15.74 16.77 -8.46
N LYS A 54 -14.70 17.43 -7.92
CA LYS A 54 -13.40 16.82 -7.63
C LYS A 54 -13.43 16.18 -6.24
N GLY A 55 -12.64 15.11 -6.05
CA GLY A 55 -12.46 14.46 -4.75
C GLY A 55 -13.38 13.27 -4.48
N ARG A 56 -14.31 12.97 -5.39
CA ARG A 56 -15.19 11.80 -5.28
C ARG A 56 -14.40 10.49 -5.41
N PRO A 57 -14.53 9.56 -4.45
CA PRO A 57 -14.00 8.22 -4.62
C PRO A 57 -14.82 7.49 -5.70
N ARG A 58 -14.12 6.90 -6.65
CA ARG A 58 -14.72 6.14 -7.75
C ARG A 58 -14.01 4.81 -7.90
N ARG A 59 -14.76 3.79 -8.32
CA ARG A 59 -14.20 2.47 -8.61
C ARG A 59 -14.50 2.06 -10.06
N PRO A 60 -13.56 1.39 -10.74
CA PRO A 60 -13.79 0.90 -12.08
C PRO A 60 -14.60 -0.39 -12.05
N LEU A 61 -15.63 -0.48 -12.90
CA LEU A 61 -16.41 -1.69 -13.13
C LEU A 61 -16.42 -2.03 -14.63
N ILE A 62 -16.51 -3.32 -14.93
CA ILE A 62 -16.68 -3.80 -16.31
C ILE A 62 -18.15 -3.67 -16.67
N ILE A 63 -18.45 -3.08 -17.83
CA ILE A 63 -19.83 -2.91 -18.30
C ILE A 63 -20.35 -4.27 -18.79
N VAL A 64 -21.57 -4.62 -18.36
CA VAL A 64 -22.30 -5.80 -18.82
C VAL A 64 -23.50 -5.35 -19.65
N GLU A 65 -23.70 -5.97 -20.81
CA GLU A 65 -24.85 -5.71 -21.66
C GLU A 65 -25.53 -7.01 -22.07
N ASN A 66 -26.84 -7.09 -21.87
CA ASN A 66 -27.66 -8.24 -22.22
C ASN A 66 -27.12 -9.58 -21.67
N GLY A 67 -26.56 -9.54 -20.46
CA GLY A 67 -25.96 -10.70 -19.80
C GLY A 67 -24.61 -11.13 -20.36
N LYS A 68 -23.87 -10.25 -21.04
CA LYS A 68 -22.51 -10.49 -21.51
C LYS A 68 -21.57 -9.37 -21.07
N SER A 69 -20.39 -9.76 -20.58
CA SER A 69 -19.30 -8.82 -20.32
C SER A 69 -18.85 -8.16 -21.62
N ARG A 70 -18.63 -6.82 -21.60
CA ARG A 70 -17.98 -6.11 -22.70
C ARG A 70 -16.47 -6.41 -22.76
N LEU A 71 -15.87 -6.88 -21.66
CA LEU A 71 -14.50 -7.35 -21.65
C LEU A 71 -14.46 -8.81 -22.12
N THR A 72 -14.00 -9.03 -23.34
CA THR A 72 -13.94 -10.36 -23.97
C THR A 72 -12.53 -10.92 -23.95
N ASP A 73 -12.39 -12.24 -24.11
CA ASP A 73 -11.08 -12.92 -24.19
C ASP A 73 -10.15 -12.35 -25.27
N ASP A 74 -10.69 -11.86 -26.40
CA ASP A 74 -9.91 -11.20 -27.44
C ASP A 74 -9.26 -9.91 -26.93
N ARG A 75 -10.02 -9.12 -26.17
CA ARG A 75 -9.53 -7.88 -25.56
C ARG A 75 -8.51 -8.17 -24.46
N ILE A 76 -8.71 -9.24 -23.69
CA ILE A 76 -7.71 -9.72 -22.71
C ILE A 76 -6.40 -10.08 -23.41
N LYS A 77 -6.44 -10.84 -24.51
CA LYS A 77 -5.25 -11.17 -25.31
C LYS A 77 -4.55 -9.93 -25.90
N LYS A 78 -5.31 -8.90 -26.28
CA LYS A 78 -4.75 -7.61 -26.73
C LYS A 78 -4.04 -6.87 -25.60
N LEU A 79 -4.60 -6.88 -24.39
CA LEU A 79 -3.95 -6.32 -23.20
C LEU A 79 -2.63 -7.06 -22.90
N GLU A 80 -2.63 -8.39 -22.95
CA GLU A 80 -1.42 -9.20 -22.73
C GLU A 80 -0.30 -8.91 -23.74
N LYS A 81 -0.67 -8.61 -25.00
CA LYS A 81 0.27 -8.24 -26.07
C LYS A 81 0.68 -6.77 -26.06
N ASN A 82 0.17 -5.97 -25.12
CA ASN A 82 0.32 -4.50 -25.10
C ASN A 82 -0.23 -3.79 -26.35
N GLU A 83 -1.16 -4.41 -27.07
CA GLU A 83 -1.87 -3.80 -28.22
C GLU A 83 -3.02 -2.89 -27.76
N MET A 84 -3.46 -3.05 -26.51
CA MET A 84 -4.50 -2.26 -25.86
C MET A 84 -4.01 -1.84 -24.46
N LYS A 85 -4.38 -0.65 -24.00
CA LYS A 85 -4.06 -0.12 -22.67
C LYS A 85 -5.33 0.08 -21.84
N TRP A 86 -5.14 0.28 -20.54
CA TRP A 86 -6.23 0.61 -19.61
C TRP A 86 -7.09 1.80 -20.08
N GLN A 87 -6.44 2.83 -20.62
CA GLN A 87 -7.15 4.02 -21.12
C GLN A 87 -8.04 3.70 -22.32
N ASP A 88 -7.64 2.75 -23.17
CA ASP A 88 -8.44 2.32 -24.32
C ASP A 88 -9.69 1.58 -23.86
N LEU A 89 -9.61 0.80 -22.76
CA LEU A 89 -10.79 0.16 -22.16
C LEU A 89 -11.84 1.18 -21.70
N ILE A 90 -11.39 2.31 -21.17
CA ILE A 90 -12.28 3.40 -20.74
C ILE A 90 -12.86 4.11 -21.97
N ASN A 91 -12.01 4.46 -22.94
CA ASN A 91 -12.41 5.20 -24.13
C ASN A 91 -13.37 4.40 -25.03
N GLU A 92 -13.22 3.08 -25.10
CA GLU A 92 -14.12 2.18 -25.83
C GLU A 92 -15.40 1.82 -25.05
N GLY A 93 -15.59 2.36 -23.84
CA GLY A 93 -16.77 2.09 -23.00
C GLY A 93 -16.86 0.62 -22.57
N ILE A 94 -15.73 0.02 -22.22
CA ILE A 94 -15.63 -1.36 -21.69
C ILE A 94 -15.64 -1.33 -20.17
N VAL A 95 -14.89 -0.39 -19.60
CA VAL A 95 -14.81 -0.12 -18.17
C VAL A 95 -15.32 1.29 -17.92
N GLU A 96 -16.13 1.48 -16.89
CA GLU A 96 -16.52 2.81 -16.42
C GLU A 96 -16.23 3.02 -14.94
N TYR A 97 -15.91 4.27 -14.59
CA TYR A 97 -15.70 4.66 -13.20
C TYR A 97 -17.01 5.12 -12.61
N VAL A 98 -17.45 4.43 -11.57
CA VAL A 98 -18.70 4.73 -10.85
C VAL A 98 -18.36 5.29 -9.47
N ASP A 99 -19.08 6.32 -9.05
CA ASP A 99 -19.04 6.77 -7.66
C ASP A 99 -20.12 6.08 -6.82
N ALA A 100 -20.12 6.35 -5.52
CA ALA A 100 -21.07 5.73 -4.59
C ALA A 100 -22.54 6.05 -4.92
N ALA A 101 -22.83 7.24 -5.47
CA ALA A 101 -24.19 7.63 -5.82
C ALA A 101 -24.68 6.89 -7.07
N GLU A 102 -23.89 6.88 -8.14
CA GLU A 102 -24.24 6.14 -9.36
C GLU A 102 -24.35 4.63 -9.09
N GLU A 103 -23.52 4.09 -8.20
CA GLU A 103 -23.52 2.68 -7.82
C GLU A 103 -24.86 2.19 -7.24
N ASP A 104 -25.62 3.05 -6.56
CA ASP A 104 -26.95 2.72 -6.02
C ASP A 104 -27.97 2.34 -7.11
N ASN A 105 -27.72 2.74 -8.36
CA ASN A 105 -28.55 2.37 -9.51
C ASN A 105 -28.01 1.16 -10.30
N LEU A 106 -26.99 0.46 -9.81
CA LEU A 106 -26.33 -0.63 -10.53
C LEU A 106 -26.62 -1.99 -9.89
N LEU A 107 -26.61 -3.03 -10.73
CA LEU A 107 -26.60 -4.41 -10.29
C LEU A 107 -25.30 -5.04 -10.76
N VAL A 108 -24.35 -5.24 -9.83
CA VAL A 108 -22.98 -5.67 -10.11
C VAL A 108 -22.84 -7.17 -9.82
N ALA A 109 -22.40 -7.95 -10.80
CA ALA A 109 -22.04 -9.35 -10.63
C ALA A 109 -20.63 -9.46 -10.02
N LEU A 110 -20.39 -10.41 -9.11
CA LEU A 110 -19.07 -10.61 -8.52
C LEU A 110 -18.16 -11.43 -9.44
N ASN A 111 -18.73 -12.42 -10.12
CA ASN A 111 -18.04 -13.33 -11.02
C ASN A 111 -18.78 -13.42 -12.35
N GLU A 112 -18.07 -13.81 -13.41
CA GLU A 112 -18.64 -13.91 -14.77
C GLU A 112 -19.76 -14.95 -14.88
N ASP A 113 -19.69 -16.04 -14.11
CA ASP A 113 -20.67 -17.12 -14.08
C ASP A 113 -21.99 -16.72 -13.41
N GLU A 114 -21.99 -15.65 -12.60
CA GLU A 114 -23.17 -15.10 -11.94
C GLU A 114 -23.92 -14.08 -12.82
N ILE A 115 -23.37 -13.74 -14.00
CA ILE A 115 -23.97 -12.75 -14.88
C ILE A 115 -25.35 -13.21 -15.37
N THR A 116 -26.31 -12.32 -15.22
CA THR A 116 -27.68 -12.45 -15.75
C THR A 116 -28.01 -11.26 -16.63
N LYS A 117 -29.13 -11.31 -17.37
CA LYS A 117 -29.59 -10.20 -18.21
C LYS A 117 -29.92 -8.92 -17.43
N ASN A 118 -30.09 -9.02 -16.11
CA ASN A 118 -30.42 -7.88 -15.25
C ASN A 118 -29.17 -7.16 -14.74
N HIS A 119 -28.00 -7.80 -14.79
CA HIS A 119 -26.76 -7.20 -14.34
C HIS A 119 -26.34 -6.06 -15.28
N THR A 120 -25.92 -4.95 -14.68
CA THR A 120 -25.41 -3.79 -15.43
C THR A 120 -23.88 -3.78 -15.48
N HIS A 121 -23.24 -4.39 -14.49
CA HIS A 121 -21.80 -4.38 -14.33
C HIS A 121 -21.25 -5.70 -13.78
N LEU A 122 -19.94 -5.86 -13.87
CA LEU A 122 -19.17 -6.97 -13.35
C LEU A 122 -17.95 -6.41 -12.59
N GLU A 123 -17.64 -7.00 -11.44
CA GLU A 123 -16.40 -6.75 -10.70
C GLU A 123 -15.17 -7.22 -11.49
N ILE A 124 -14.09 -6.45 -11.46
CA ILE A 124 -12.82 -6.86 -12.08
C ILE A 124 -12.20 -8.04 -11.32
N SER A 125 -12.23 -7.96 -9.99
CA SER A 125 -11.80 -9.04 -9.12
C SER A 125 -12.33 -8.80 -7.71
N PRO A 126 -12.99 -9.77 -7.07
CA PRO A 126 -13.47 -9.62 -5.69
C PRO A 126 -12.37 -9.30 -4.67
N LEU A 127 -11.08 -9.56 -4.96
CA LEU A 127 -9.99 -9.25 -4.03
C LEU A 127 -9.76 -7.74 -3.87
N VAL A 128 -10.14 -6.92 -4.84
CA VAL A 128 -9.85 -5.47 -4.82
C VAL A 128 -10.65 -4.69 -3.77
N ILE A 129 -11.60 -5.36 -3.09
CA ILE A 129 -12.25 -4.81 -1.89
C ILE A 129 -11.26 -4.59 -0.74
N LEU A 130 -10.15 -5.34 -0.73
CA LEU A 130 -9.11 -5.24 0.28
C LEU A 130 -8.02 -4.26 -0.14
N GLY A 131 -7.51 -3.51 0.85
CA GLY A 131 -6.32 -2.66 0.64
C GLY A 131 -5.06 -3.47 0.35
N PRO A 132 -4.02 -2.86 -0.26
CA PRO A 132 -2.87 -3.57 -0.82
C PRO A 132 -2.14 -4.46 0.20
N VAL A 133 -2.07 -4.02 1.46
CA VAL A 133 -1.39 -4.77 2.52
C VAL A 133 -2.21 -5.97 3.00
N THR A 134 -3.53 -5.82 3.13
CA THR A 134 -4.41 -6.93 3.54
C THR A 134 -4.49 -7.99 2.43
N SER A 135 -4.46 -7.56 1.18
CA SER A 135 -4.44 -8.44 0.00
C SER A 135 -3.18 -9.29 -0.12
N LEU A 136 -2.13 -9.04 0.67
CA LEU A 136 -0.93 -9.90 0.75
C LEU A 136 -1.16 -11.16 1.59
N ILE A 137 -2.18 -11.17 2.45
CA ILE A 137 -2.48 -12.32 3.31
C ILE A 137 -3.02 -13.47 2.44
N PRO A 138 -2.31 -14.61 2.33
CA PRO A 138 -2.80 -15.74 1.56
C PRO A 138 -4.06 -16.31 2.24
N TYR A 139 -5.03 -16.75 1.43
CA TYR A 139 -6.28 -17.37 1.90
C TYR A 139 -7.05 -16.51 2.92
N ALA A 140 -7.05 -15.19 2.73
CA ALA A 140 -7.69 -14.24 3.65
C ALA A 140 -9.16 -14.59 3.96
N ASN A 141 -9.90 -15.11 2.98
CA ASN A 141 -11.30 -15.51 3.10
C ASN A 141 -11.55 -16.70 4.06
N PHE A 142 -10.54 -17.49 4.41
CA PHE A 142 -10.65 -18.58 5.39
C PHE A 142 -10.36 -18.13 6.83
N GLY A 143 -9.93 -16.88 7.01
CA GLY A 143 -9.58 -16.31 8.31
C GLY A 143 -10.72 -15.51 8.94
N GLN A 144 -10.75 -15.47 10.27
CA GLN A 144 -11.61 -14.53 11.00
C GLN A 144 -11.17 -13.07 10.69
N SER A 145 -12.12 -12.17 10.49
CA SER A 145 -11.87 -10.74 10.18
C SER A 145 -10.93 -10.06 11.18
N ALA A 146 -11.06 -10.36 12.48
CA ALA A 146 -10.17 -9.84 13.52
C ALA A 146 -8.70 -10.29 13.32
N ARG A 147 -8.48 -11.52 12.85
CA ARG A 147 -7.13 -12.04 12.54
C ARG A 147 -6.58 -11.40 11.27
N LEU A 148 -7.40 -11.13 10.26
CA LEU A 148 -6.98 -10.40 9.06
C LEU A 148 -6.54 -8.98 9.39
N ASN A 149 -7.28 -8.28 10.27
CA ASN A 149 -6.93 -6.93 10.68
C ASN A 149 -5.61 -6.89 11.49
N ARG A 150 -5.35 -7.90 12.34
CA ARG A 150 -4.04 -8.04 12.97
C ARG A 150 -2.95 -8.39 11.96
N GLY A 151 -3.26 -9.33 11.06
CA GLY A 151 -2.37 -9.80 10.01
C GLY A 151 -1.93 -8.68 9.06
N SER A 152 -2.78 -7.71 8.74
CA SER A 152 -2.44 -6.60 7.85
C SER A 152 -1.47 -5.59 8.48
N LYS A 153 -1.27 -5.63 9.80
CA LYS A 153 -0.24 -4.82 10.48
C LYS A 153 1.14 -5.47 10.41
N ALA A 154 1.20 -6.80 10.39
CA ALA A 154 2.47 -7.53 10.44
C ALA A 154 3.41 -7.23 9.25
N PRO A 155 2.96 -7.22 7.97
CA PRO A 155 3.82 -6.86 6.84
C PRO A 155 4.41 -5.44 6.94
N LYS A 156 3.73 -4.50 7.60
CA LYS A 156 4.23 -3.13 7.79
C LYS A 156 5.37 -3.04 8.82
N GLN A 157 5.47 -4.04 9.69
CA GLN A 157 6.47 -4.14 10.75
C GLN A 157 7.51 -5.22 10.47
N ALA A 158 7.32 -6.01 9.41
CA ALA A 158 8.21 -7.09 9.05
C ALA A 158 9.56 -6.55 8.62
N LEU A 159 10.62 -7.24 9.04
CA LEU A 159 11.98 -6.91 8.62
C LEU A 159 12.26 -7.49 7.24
N GLY A 160 12.88 -6.68 6.41
CA GLY A 160 13.20 -7.02 5.03
C GLY A 160 14.17 -6.01 4.44
N LEU A 161 14.34 -6.09 3.13
CA LEU A 161 15.04 -5.04 2.39
C LEU A 161 14.04 -3.92 2.09
N TYR A 162 14.15 -2.78 2.78
CA TYR A 162 13.22 -1.67 2.61
C TYR A 162 13.59 -0.74 1.44
N ALA A 163 14.89 -0.63 1.13
CA ALA A 163 15.43 0.14 0.03
C ALA A 163 16.71 -0.51 -0.48
N SER A 164 16.94 -0.56 -1.80
CA SER A 164 18.16 -1.16 -2.37
C SER A 164 19.42 -0.35 -2.07
N ASN A 165 19.28 0.97 -1.92
CA ASN A 165 20.38 1.90 -1.64
C ASN A 165 20.51 2.24 -0.15
N PHE A 166 20.04 1.38 0.75
CA PHE A 166 20.04 1.64 2.20
C PHE A 166 21.43 1.97 2.77
N PHE A 167 22.51 1.42 2.21
CA PHE A 167 23.89 1.75 2.60
C PHE A 167 24.27 3.22 2.38
N ALA A 168 23.62 3.91 1.44
CA ALA A 168 23.87 5.32 1.16
C ALA A 168 22.85 6.24 1.84
N ARG A 169 21.93 5.69 2.65
CA ARG A 169 20.86 6.45 3.29
C ARG A 169 21.17 6.65 4.77
N MET A 170 20.81 7.82 5.28
CA MET A 170 20.86 8.16 6.71
C MET A 170 19.45 8.08 7.30
N ASP A 171 18.80 6.93 7.20
CA ASP A 171 17.48 6.72 7.80
C ASP A 171 17.62 6.31 9.28
N THR A 172 16.79 6.90 10.14
CA THR A 172 16.82 6.62 11.59
C THR A 172 16.06 5.35 11.96
N ASP A 173 16.63 4.57 12.88
CA ASP A 173 16.02 3.39 13.50
C ASP A 173 15.52 2.33 12.51
N VAL A 174 16.37 1.93 11.57
CA VAL A 174 16.01 0.95 10.54
C VAL A 174 16.66 -0.39 10.78
N SER A 175 15.91 -1.47 10.55
CA SER A 175 16.43 -2.84 10.61
C SER A 175 16.37 -3.52 9.25
N VAL A 176 17.45 -4.16 8.84
CA VAL A 176 17.54 -4.92 7.59
C VAL A 176 17.75 -6.40 7.90
N LEU A 177 16.88 -7.25 7.37
CA LEU A 177 16.99 -8.70 7.49
C LEU A 177 18.11 -9.22 6.57
N HIS A 178 18.99 -10.10 7.07
CA HIS A 178 20.15 -10.57 6.31
C HIS A 178 19.77 -11.47 5.13
N TYR A 179 18.85 -12.41 5.36
CA TYR A 179 18.45 -13.41 4.37
C TYR A 179 16.94 -13.42 4.18
N PRO A 180 16.34 -12.37 3.58
CA PRO A 180 14.93 -12.35 3.30
C PRO A 180 14.59 -13.36 2.19
N GLN A 181 13.40 -13.96 2.26
CA GLN A 181 12.96 -14.97 1.29
C GLN A 181 11.62 -14.59 0.68
N ARG A 182 11.44 -14.97 -0.58
CA ARG A 182 10.14 -14.88 -1.24
C ARG A 182 9.17 -15.86 -0.59
N PRO A 183 7.94 -15.44 -0.25
CA PRO A 183 6.96 -16.35 0.33
C PRO A 183 6.61 -17.45 -0.69
N ILE A 184 6.59 -18.70 -0.24
CA ILE A 184 6.23 -19.86 -1.09
C ILE A 184 4.75 -19.79 -1.51
N VAL A 185 3.89 -19.43 -0.57
CA VAL A 185 2.45 -19.24 -0.80
C VAL A 185 2.14 -17.75 -0.69
N ARG A 186 1.60 -17.16 -1.76
CA ARG A 186 1.32 -15.73 -1.83
C ARG A 186 0.07 -15.43 -2.66
N SER A 187 -0.52 -14.27 -2.41
CA SER A 187 -1.57 -13.70 -3.23
C SER A 187 -0.99 -13.08 -4.50
N PHE A 188 -1.79 -12.95 -5.57
CA PHE A 188 -1.39 -12.26 -6.80
C PHE A 188 -0.93 -10.81 -6.53
N MET A 189 -1.42 -10.20 -5.46
CA MET A 189 -1.02 -8.84 -5.07
C MET A 189 0.48 -8.74 -4.82
N ALA A 190 1.13 -9.82 -4.35
CA ALA A 190 2.57 -9.86 -4.13
C ALA A 190 3.35 -9.65 -5.44
N ASP A 191 2.83 -10.16 -6.55
CA ASP A 191 3.44 -9.99 -7.88
C ASP A 191 3.20 -8.56 -8.39
N VAL A 192 1.98 -8.02 -8.21
CA VAL A 192 1.62 -6.64 -8.59
C VAL A 192 2.53 -5.61 -7.92
N ILE A 193 2.78 -5.76 -6.61
CA ILE A 193 3.68 -4.84 -5.88
C ILE A 193 5.16 -5.19 -6.02
N ASN A 194 5.51 -6.21 -6.81
CA ASN A 194 6.88 -6.71 -6.94
C ASN A 194 7.55 -7.07 -5.60
N LEU A 195 6.80 -7.68 -4.66
CA LEU A 195 7.32 -8.08 -3.35
C LEU A 195 8.55 -8.98 -3.46
N ASP A 196 8.67 -9.71 -4.56
CA ASP A 196 9.82 -10.56 -4.91
C ASP A 196 11.16 -9.82 -5.03
N LYS A 197 11.13 -8.50 -5.27
CA LYS A 197 12.32 -7.65 -5.35
C LYS A 197 12.76 -7.14 -3.97
N HIS A 198 11.82 -7.03 -3.04
CA HIS A 198 12.05 -6.54 -1.68
C HIS A 198 11.26 -7.38 -0.65
N PRO A 199 11.59 -8.68 -0.51
CA PRO A 199 10.89 -9.55 0.42
C PRO A 199 11.15 -9.13 1.87
N ALA A 200 10.13 -9.33 2.70
CA ALA A 200 10.21 -9.15 4.15
C ALA A 200 9.79 -10.45 4.83
N GLY A 201 10.69 -11.00 5.66
CA GLY A 201 10.53 -12.29 6.33
C GLY A 201 11.22 -13.47 5.66
N GLN A 202 10.98 -14.66 6.21
CA GLN A 202 11.58 -15.94 5.84
C GLN A 202 10.53 -17.05 5.86
N ASN A 203 10.67 -18.06 4.99
CA ASN A 203 9.86 -19.27 5.08
C ASN A 203 10.43 -20.16 6.18
N VAL A 204 9.60 -20.52 7.16
CA VAL A 204 10.00 -21.33 8.31
C VAL A 204 9.20 -22.63 8.31
N THR A 205 9.88 -23.76 8.50
CA THR A 205 9.20 -25.05 8.73
C THR A 205 8.62 -25.07 10.14
N ILE A 206 7.30 -25.20 10.24
CA ILE A 206 6.56 -25.17 11.51
C ILE A 206 6.15 -26.60 11.88
N ALA A 207 6.37 -26.97 13.15
CA ALA A 207 5.82 -28.18 13.75
C ALA A 207 4.80 -27.79 14.83
N LEU A 208 3.58 -28.32 14.72
CA LEU A 208 2.49 -28.06 15.66
C LEU A 208 2.41 -29.20 16.69
N MET A 209 2.96 -28.96 17.88
CA MET A 209 2.89 -29.90 19.00
C MET A 209 3.14 -29.18 20.32
N SER A 210 2.62 -29.67 21.44
CA SER A 210 3.05 -29.21 22.76
C SER A 210 4.44 -29.75 23.06
N TYR A 211 5.43 -28.88 23.23
CA TYR A 211 6.81 -29.29 23.46
C TYR A 211 7.36 -28.68 24.74
N LYS A 212 7.63 -29.55 25.73
CA LYS A 212 8.23 -29.20 27.03
C LYS A 212 7.52 -28.08 27.81
N GLY A 213 6.28 -27.72 27.45
CA GLY A 213 5.50 -26.66 28.09
C GLY A 213 5.94 -25.22 27.76
N TYR A 214 7.01 -25.01 26.99
CA TYR A 214 7.53 -23.65 26.70
C TYR A 214 6.83 -22.95 25.54
N ASN A 215 5.96 -23.64 24.80
CA ASN A 215 5.15 -23.06 23.73
C ASN A 215 3.67 -22.87 24.13
N MET A 216 3.43 -22.69 25.43
CA MET A 216 2.10 -22.33 25.95
C MET A 216 1.88 -20.81 25.85
N SER A 217 0.61 -20.38 25.86
CA SER A 217 0.24 -18.95 25.90
C SER A 217 0.89 -18.10 24.79
N ASP A 218 0.74 -18.54 23.54
CA ASP A 218 1.29 -17.89 22.33
C ASP A 218 2.82 -17.81 22.23
N ALA A 219 3.56 -18.50 23.12
CA ALA A 219 5.00 -18.63 23.01
C ALA A 219 5.42 -19.59 21.88
N ILE A 220 6.56 -19.30 21.26
CA ILE A 220 7.15 -20.11 20.20
C ILE A 220 8.53 -20.63 20.62
N ILE A 221 8.86 -21.85 20.19
CA ILE A 221 10.18 -22.45 20.40
C ILE A 221 10.91 -22.46 19.07
N LEU A 222 12.14 -21.93 19.07
CA LEU A 222 12.98 -21.85 17.89
C LEU A 222 14.11 -22.89 17.95
N ASN A 223 14.52 -23.38 16.79
CA ASN A 223 15.68 -24.26 16.68
C ASN A 223 16.97 -23.44 16.79
N LYS A 224 17.73 -23.66 17.87
CA LYS A 224 19.03 -22.99 18.10
C LYS A 224 19.97 -23.14 16.91
N ALA A 225 20.07 -24.33 16.34
CA ALA A 225 20.96 -24.57 15.22
C ALA A 225 20.55 -23.82 13.94
N SER A 226 19.27 -23.43 13.80
CA SER A 226 18.82 -22.57 12.70
C SER A 226 19.17 -21.11 12.95
N ILE A 227 19.06 -20.64 14.21
CA ILE A 227 19.46 -19.28 14.61
C ILE A 227 20.97 -19.08 14.41
N ASP A 228 21.78 -20.05 14.84
CA ASP A 228 23.24 -20.01 14.68
C ASP A 228 23.64 -19.91 13.19
N ARG A 229 22.83 -20.49 12.30
CA ARG A 229 22.98 -20.43 10.84
C ARG A 229 22.34 -19.20 10.16
N GLY A 230 21.75 -18.27 10.93
CA GLY A 230 21.27 -16.98 10.41
C GLY A 230 19.75 -16.84 10.24
N LEU A 231 18.94 -17.79 10.74
CA LEU A 231 17.49 -17.60 10.80
C LEU A 231 17.14 -16.38 11.66
N GLY A 232 16.38 -15.43 11.11
CA GLY A 232 15.94 -14.21 11.79
C GLY A 232 17.05 -13.19 12.09
N ARG A 233 18.26 -13.37 11.55
CA ARG A 233 19.37 -12.42 11.81
C ARG A 233 19.16 -11.11 11.02
N SER A 234 19.21 -9.98 11.73
CA SER A 234 19.06 -8.64 11.16
C SER A 234 20.13 -7.69 11.70
N THR A 235 20.43 -6.64 10.94
CA THR A 235 21.26 -5.52 11.40
C THR A 235 20.40 -4.29 11.62
N PHE A 236 20.59 -3.61 12.75
CA PHE A 236 19.96 -2.35 13.07
C PHE A 236 20.90 -1.19 12.76
N PHE A 237 20.38 -0.15 12.11
CA PHE A 237 21.08 1.06 11.71
C PHE A 237 20.49 2.25 12.44
N ARG A 238 21.35 3.01 13.09
CA ARG A 238 21.01 4.28 13.74
C ARG A 238 22.10 5.30 13.42
N PRO A 239 21.85 6.24 12.50
CA PRO A 239 22.74 7.35 12.27
C PRO A 239 22.66 8.35 13.42
N TYR A 240 23.80 8.99 13.71
CA TYR A 240 23.92 10.13 14.61
C TYR A 240 24.45 11.31 13.80
N SER A 241 23.89 12.49 14.03
CA SER A 241 24.29 13.72 13.35
C SER A 241 24.56 14.81 14.37
N ALA A 242 25.63 15.57 14.14
CA ALA A 242 25.93 16.80 14.87
C ALA A 242 26.18 17.92 13.87
N GLU A 243 25.84 19.15 14.25
CA GLU A 243 26.06 20.35 13.45
C GLU A 243 26.85 21.37 14.28
N GLU A 244 27.80 22.04 13.64
CA GLU A 244 28.49 23.20 14.21
C GLU A 244 27.61 24.43 14.10
N LEU A 245 27.12 24.92 15.24
CA LEU A 245 26.24 26.08 15.28
C LEU A 245 27.05 27.35 15.52
N ARG A 246 26.63 28.44 14.87
CA ARG A 246 27.13 29.78 15.14
C ARG A 246 26.09 30.55 15.93
N TYR A 247 26.47 31.02 17.10
CA TYR A 247 25.58 31.72 18.01
C TYR A 247 25.70 33.25 17.85
N SER A 248 24.60 33.93 18.15
CA SER A 248 24.57 35.38 18.28
C SER A 248 25.53 35.82 19.39
N GLY A 249 26.63 36.47 19.01
CA GLY A 249 27.74 36.79 19.92
C GLY A 249 29.11 36.33 19.42
N GLY A 250 29.17 35.62 18.28
CA GLY A 250 30.42 35.20 17.66
C GLY A 250 30.99 33.88 18.20
N PHE A 251 30.27 33.21 19.11
CA PHE A 251 30.59 31.85 19.56
C PHE A 251 30.24 30.82 18.48
N VAL A 252 31.08 29.81 18.32
CA VAL A 252 30.94 28.75 17.33
C VAL A 252 31.22 27.42 18.03
N ASP A 253 30.37 26.43 17.78
CA ASP A 253 30.67 25.04 18.15
C ASP A 253 31.75 24.50 17.22
N GLU A 254 32.70 23.73 17.76
CA GLU A 254 33.76 23.11 17.00
C GLU A 254 33.71 21.60 17.21
N ILE A 255 33.61 20.83 16.12
CA ILE A 255 33.75 19.38 16.19
C ILE A 255 35.24 19.07 16.25
N CYS A 256 35.69 18.60 17.41
CA CYS A 256 37.07 18.22 17.66
C CYS A 256 37.13 17.19 18.79
N VAL A 257 38.33 16.68 19.07
CA VAL A 257 38.56 15.85 20.27
C VAL A 257 38.56 16.76 21.50
N PRO A 258 37.59 16.64 22.43
CA PRO A 258 37.50 17.55 23.58
C PRO A 258 38.70 17.38 24.51
N THR A 259 39.20 18.48 25.07
CA THR A 259 40.28 18.46 26.07
C THR A 259 39.74 18.35 27.49
N LYS A 260 40.59 17.90 28.43
CA LYS A 260 40.24 17.72 29.86
C LYS A 260 39.80 19.02 30.56
N ASP A 261 40.15 20.16 29.97
CA ASP A 261 39.84 21.49 30.52
C ASP A 261 38.39 21.93 30.21
N VAL A 262 37.69 21.23 29.31
CA VAL A 262 36.32 21.55 28.92
C VAL A 262 35.33 21.14 30.02
N LYS A 263 34.40 22.05 30.34
CA LYS A 263 33.33 21.77 31.29
C LYS A 263 32.40 20.69 30.71
N GLY A 264 32.26 19.57 31.42
CA GLY A 264 31.45 18.44 30.97
C GLY A 264 32.25 17.35 30.25
N TYR A 265 33.59 17.43 30.27
CA TYR A 265 34.47 16.37 29.81
C TYR A 265 34.12 15.03 30.49
N LYS A 266 33.96 13.97 29.69
CA LYS A 266 33.71 12.61 30.17
C LYS A 266 35.03 11.93 30.59
N SER A 267 35.11 10.60 30.59
CA SER A 267 36.37 9.92 30.84
C SER A 267 37.20 9.86 29.55
N GLU A 268 38.54 9.86 29.67
CA GLU A 268 39.46 9.72 28.53
C GLU A 268 39.22 8.43 27.72
N LYS A 269 38.66 7.40 28.36
CA LYS A 269 38.32 6.14 27.70
C LYS A 269 37.15 6.29 26.74
N ASP A 270 36.23 7.22 26.99
CA ASP A 270 35.01 7.38 26.19
C ASP A 270 35.31 8.03 24.84
N TYR A 271 36.43 8.76 24.74
CA TYR A 271 36.90 9.43 23.53
C TYR A 271 37.93 8.59 22.73
N LYS A 272 38.28 7.38 23.19
CA LYS A 272 39.35 6.53 22.61
C LYS A 272 39.19 6.21 21.11
N HIS A 273 37.98 6.34 20.58
CA HIS A 273 37.64 5.98 19.20
C HIS A 273 37.56 7.18 18.26
N LEU A 274 37.70 8.41 18.76
CA LEU A 274 37.71 9.62 17.93
C LEU A 274 39.04 9.74 17.19
N GLU A 275 38.99 10.10 15.91
CA GLU A 275 40.15 10.53 15.13
C GLU A 275 40.44 12.02 15.35
N ASP A 276 41.46 12.55 14.68
CA ASP A 276 41.92 13.94 14.85
C ASP A 276 40.84 14.98 14.50
N ASP A 277 39.85 14.61 13.69
CA ASP A 277 38.70 15.44 13.33
C ASP A 277 37.55 15.39 14.36
N GLY A 278 37.70 14.64 15.45
CA GLY A 278 36.68 14.50 16.48
C GLY A 278 35.55 13.52 16.13
N ILE A 279 35.69 12.72 15.07
CA ILE A 279 34.68 11.74 14.62
C ILE A 279 35.23 10.32 14.77
N VAL A 280 34.35 9.36 15.08
CA VAL A 280 34.74 7.94 15.14
C VAL A 280 35.08 7.36 13.76
N TYR A 281 36.13 6.53 13.70
CA TYR A 281 36.51 5.81 12.49
C TYR A 281 35.52 4.67 12.15
N PRO A 282 35.33 4.32 10.85
CA PRO A 282 34.47 3.21 10.45
C PRO A 282 34.89 1.86 11.06
N GLU A 283 33.92 0.97 11.32
CA GLU A 283 34.13 -0.37 11.90
C GLU A 283 34.64 -0.37 13.37
N ALA A 284 34.65 0.77 14.06
CA ALA A 284 34.92 0.83 15.50
C ALA A 284 33.84 0.09 16.31
N ILE A 285 34.26 -0.76 17.25
CA ILE A 285 33.33 -1.46 18.16
C ILE A 285 33.00 -0.54 19.32
N LEU A 286 31.84 0.09 19.24
CA LEU A 286 31.31 0.99 20.27
C LEU A 286 30.49 0.22 21.32
N ARG A 287 30.54 0.72 22.56
CA ARG A 287 29.71 0.31 23.68
C ARG A 287 28.83 1.46 24.13
N GLU A 288 27.96 1.17 25.10
CA GLU A 288 27.21 2.22 25.79
C GLU A 288 28.19 3.26 26.37
N GLU A 289 27.79 4.53 26.32
CA GLU A 289 28.55 5.72 26.76
C GLU A 289 29.73 6.18 25.91
N ASP A 290 30.28 5.34 25.01
CA ASP A 290 31.34 5.72 24.07
C ASP A 290 30.89 6.92 23.20
N VAL A 291 31.80 7.86 22.95
CA VAL A 291 31.52 9.10 22.21
C VAL A 291 31.68 8.84 20.70
N VAL A 292 30.65 9.22 19.92
CA VAL A 292 30.61 9.07 18.46
C VAL A 292 31.13 10.32 17.74
N ILE A 293 30.76 11.49 18.25
CA ILE A 293 31.16 12.80 17.72
C ILE A 293 31.52 13.69 18.92
N GLY A 294 32.75 14.21 18.94
CA GLY A 294 33.22 15.20 19.90
C GLY A 294 32.75 16.59 19.49
N LYS A 295 31.97 17.26 20.36
CA LYS A 295 31.42 18.60 20.16
C LYS A 295 31.51 19.38 21.47
#